data_AF-M0JY69-F1
#
_entry.id   AF-M0JY69-F1
#
_cell.length_a   1.000
_cell.length_b   1.000
_cell.length_c   1.000
_cell.angle_alpha   90.00
_cell.angle_beta   90.00
_cell.angle_gamma   90.00
#
_symmetry.space_group_name_H-M   'P 1'
#
loop_
_entity.id
_entity.type
_entity.pdbx_description
1 polymer ?
#
loop_
_entity_poly.entity_id
_entity_poly.type
_entity_poly.pdbx_seq_one_letter_code
_entity_poly.pdbx_strand_id
1 'polypeptide(L)'
;MSQPEPSQLDASTDDSDQQTDVVPDRQTLEAELGVLREENRRLRESYAHAKRATFRRTALGFFAVGGLSLIAAFVFPALQTIFIAFGGTGVFAGIVTFYLTPERFVSASVGDTVFDTLADVEQHLVSELELQTETVYVPTASHPEMAARLFVPQHVEYAVPDPEQLGELFVTGVEAEQGISLPPTGVRLYTEFERTLSGELDDDPDAIATQLTAALSEQFELVDDTTIEIGGENRTASIAIHNPAFGDIHRLDHPVVSLLAVGFATGLDRPVTVDTRDDERFSGVVTVSWDALEQPSAQSSGTATPEQATTTIPETS
;
A
#
# COMPACT_ATOMS: atom_id res chain seq x y z
N MET A 1 -0.99 17.30 -91.08
CA MET A 1 0.04 16.29 -91.40
C MET A 1 -0.09 15.19 -90.35
N SER A 2 -0.78 14.08 -90.65
CA SER A 2 -0.20 12.83 -91.22
C SER A 2 0.81 12.22 -90.24
N GLN A 3 0.79 10.98 -89.79
CA GLN A 3 -0.16 9.87 -89.59
C GLN A 3 0.59 8.97 -88.55
N PRO A 4 -0.09 8.04 -87.87
CA PRO A 4 0.43 7.22 -86.78
C PRO A 4 1.06 5.90 -87.29
N GLU A 5 1.83 5.21 -86.46
CA GLU A 5 1.78 3.74 -86.38
C GLU A 5 2.24 3.24 -84.99
N PRO A 6 1.54 2.26 -84.40
CA PRO A 6 1.85 1.66 -83.09
C PRO A 6 2.69 0.39 -83.27
N SER A 7 3.44 0.00 -82.25
CA SER A 7 3.95 -1.37 -82.15
C SER A 7 3.64 -1.95 -80.78
N GLN A 8 3.07 -3.15 -80.82
CA GLN A 8 2.53 -4.01 -79.76
C GLN A 8 3.62 -4.36 -78.71
N LEU A 9 3.31 -4.29 -77.41
CA LEU A 9 2.70 -5.31 -76.56
C LEU A 9 3.70 -6.42 -76.15
N ASP A 10 4.32 -6.25 -74.98
CA ASP A 10 4.75 -7.31 -74.07
C ASP A 10 4.37 -6.81 -72.67
N ALA A 11 3.24 -7.26 -72.12
CA ALA A 11 3.13 -8.46 -71.29
C ALA A 11 3.74 -8.24 -69.89
N SER A 12 2.81 -8.04 -68.93
CA SER A 12 2.93 -8.40 -67.51
C SER A 12 4.06 -7.69 -66.73
N THR A 13 3.74 -6.87 -65.74
CA THR A 13 3.51 -7.40 -64.40
C THR A 13 2.68 -6.40 -63.60
N ASP A 14 1.58 -6.95 -63.10
CA ASP A 14 0.79 -6.56 -61.96
C ASP A 14 1.67 -6.02 -60.81
N ASP A 15 1.75 -4.70 -60.66
CA ASP A 15 2.20 -4.06 -59.43
C ASP A 15 0.94 -3.53 -58.73
N SER A 16 0.10 -4.48 -58.34
CA SER A 16 -0.87 -4.27 -57.28
C SER A 16 -0.07 -3.84 -56.05
N ASP A 17 -0.21 -2.58 -55.66
CA ASP A 17 0.20 -1.99 -54.38
C ASP A 17 -0.34 -2.86 -53.22
N GLN A 18 0.33 -3.99 -52.95
CA GLN A 18 0.26 -4.67 -51.67
C GLN A 18 1.07 -3.81 -50.72
N GLN A 19 0.37 -2.86 -50.12
CA GLN A 19 0.74 -2.27 -48.85
C GLN A 19 0.85 -3.43 -47.84
N THR A 20 2.03 -4.04 -47.84
CA THR A 20 2.39 -5.10 -46.93
C THR A 20 2.47 -4.40 -45.59
N ASP A 21 1.48 -4.66 -44.75
CA ASP A 21 1.48 -4.31 -43.35
C ASP A 21 2.67 -5.08 -42.75
N VAL A 22 3.87 -4.48 -42.80
CA VAL A 22 5.08 -5.05 -42.23
C VAL A 22 4.91 -4.90 -40.72
N VAL A 23 4.19 -5.85 -40.13
CA VAL A 23 4.20 -6.09 -38.70
C VAL A 23 5.67 -6.18 -38.32
N PRO A 24 6.20 -5.22 -37.53
CA PRO A 24 7.61 -5.23 -37.19
C PRO A 24 7.96 -6.56 -36.53
N ASP A 25 9.06 -7.18 -36.98
CA ASP A 25 9.51 -8.45 -36.43
C ASP A 25 9.67 -8.32 -34.90
N ARG A 26 9.22 -9.32 -34.16
CA ARG A 26 9.17 -9.32 -32.69
C ARG A 26 10.54 -8.98 -32.09
N GLN A 27 11.62 -9.42 -32.74
CA GLN A 27 12.99 -9.12 -32.34
C GLN A 27 13.34 -7.62 -32.48
N THR A 28 12.78 -6.94 -33.48
CA THR A 28 13.00 -5.51 -33.71
C THR A 28 12.25 -4.69 -32.66
N LEU A 29 11.02 -5.07 -32.33
CA LEU A 29 10.24 -4.46 -31.25
C LEU A 29 10.89 -4.67 -29.88
N GLU A 30 11.44 -5.86 -29.61
CA GLU A 30 12.14 -6.15 -28.36
C GLU A 30 13.46 -5.33 -28.25
N ALA A 31 14.18 -5.15 -29.36
CA ALA A 31 15.36 -4.31 -29.41
C ALA A 31 15.02 -2.82 -29.21
N GLU A 32 13.96 -2.32 -29.85
CA GLU A 32 13.49 -0.94 -29.70
C GLU A 32 12.98 -0.66 -28.27
N LEU A 33 12.22 -1.59 -27.69
CA LEU A 33 11.82 -1.53 -26.28
C LEU A 33 13.02 -1.56 -25.33
N GLY A 34 14.08 -2.30 -25.66
CA GLY A 34 15.33 -2.30 -24.90
C GLY A 34 16.01 -0.94 -24.90
N VAL A 35 16.09 -0.29 -26.07
CA VAL A 35 16.67 1.05 -26.23
C VAL A 35 15.82 2.11 -25.52
N LEU A 36 14.49 2.09 -25.68
CA LEU A 36 13.60 3.04 -25.02
C LEU A 36 13.61 2.91 -23.50
N ARG A 37 13.66 1.68 -22.94
CA ARG A 37 13.76 1.48 -21.49
C ARG A 37 15.08 1.99 -20.94
N GLU A 38 16.17 1.77 -21.66
CA GLU A 38 17.50 2.28 -21.29
C GLU A 38 17.57 3.80 -21.37
N GLU A 39 16.94 4.40 -22.38
CA GLU A 39 16.84 5.85 -22.50
C GLU A 39 15.95 6.46 -21.41
N ASN A 40 14.83 5.81 -21.07
CA ASN A 40 13.97 6.22 -19.96
C ASN A 40 14.70 6.13 -18.62
N ARG A 41 15.47 5.05 -18.39
CA ARG A 41 16.31 4.86 -17.20
C ARG A 41 17.36 5.97 -17.08
N ARG A 42 18.08 6.25 -18.17
CA ARG A 42 19.07 7.33 -18.24
C ARG A 42 18.46 8.72 -18.04
N LEU A 43 17.29 8.98 -18.63
CA LEU A 43 16.53 10.22 -18.42
C LEU A 43 16.12 10.36 -16.96
N ARG A 44 15.58 9.31 -16.33
CA ARG A 44 15.19 9.31 -14.90
C ARG A 44 16.39 9.52 -13.97
N GLU A 45 17.52 8.88 -14.23
CA GLU A 45 18.77 9.08 -13.46
C GLU A 45 19.29 10.53 -13.59
N SER A 46 19.23 11.11 -14.80
CA SER A 46 19.63 12.51 -15.02
C SER A 46 18.68 13.52 -14.36
N TYR A 47 17.38 13.20 -14.26
CA TYR A 47 16.38 14.04 -13.62
C TYR A 47 16.49 14.06 -12.09
N ALA A 48 16.86 12.94 -11.46
CA ALA A 48 16.99 12.84 -10.00
C ALA A 48 18.17 13.67 -9.46
N HIS A 49 19.30 13.70 -10.18
CA HIS A 49 20.48 14.44 -9.75
C HIS A 49 20.40 15.95 -10.00
N ALA A 50 19.70 16.40 -11.05
CA ALA A 50 19.56 17.82 -11.37
C ALA A 50 18.66 18.58 -10.38
N LYS A 51 17.62 17.94 -9.82
CA LYS A 51 16.66 18.60 -8.92
C LYS A 51 17.27 18.94 -7.55
N ARG A 52 18.06 18.04 -6.96
CA ARG A 52 18.68 18.22 -5.62
C ARG A 52 19.68 19.38 -5.56
N ALA A 53 20.44 19.56 -6.64
CA ALA A 53 21.36 20.70 -6.77
C ALA A 53 20.61 22.03 -6.97
N THR A 54 19.47 22.00 -7.65
CA THR A 54 18.67 23.20 -7.95
C THR A 54 18.06 23.78 -6.68
N PHE A 55 17.46 22.98 -5.80
CA PHE A 55 16.85 23.49 -4.56
C PHE A 55 17.86 24.01 -3.54
N ARG A 56 19.00 23.33 -3.35
CA ARG A 56 20.09 23.85 -2.49
C ARG A 56 20.68 25.14 -3.04
N ARG A 57 20.77 25.29 -4.37
CA ARG A 57 21.18 26.55 -5.01
C ARG A 57 20.14 27.65 -4.81
N THR A 58 18.86 27.33 -4.86
CA THR A 58 17.78 28.30 -4.58
C THR A 58 17.81 28.76 -3.12
N ALA A 59 17.96 27.83 -2.16
CA ALA A 59 18.12 28.18 -0.74
C ALA A 59 19.36 29.05 -0.50
N LEU A 60 20.50 28.69 -1.10
CA LEU A 60 21.73 29.50 -1.03
C LEU A 60 21.54 30.87 -1.67
N GLY A 61 20.80 30.95 -2.77
CA GLY A 61 20.43 32.21 -3.42
C GLY A 61 19.60 33.11 -2.52
N PHE A 62 18.59 32.57 -1.84
CA PHE A 62 17.79 33.31 -0.87
C PHE A 62 18.61 33.79 0.34
N PHE A 63 19.50 32.94 0.88
CA PHE A 63 20.42 33.36 1.93
C PHE A 63 21.39 34.45 1.47
N ALA A 64 21.92 34.35 0.24
CA ALA A 64 22.81 35.34 -0.31
C ALA A 64 22.11 36.69 -0.49
N VAL A 65 20.92 36.71 -1.12
CA VAL A 65 20.13 37.93 -1.31
C VAL A 65 19.67 38.53 0.02
N GLY A 66 19.22 37.70 0.95
CA GLY A 66 18.81 38.14 2.28
C GLY A 66 19.98 38.74 3.06
N GLY A 67 21.12 38.06 3.08
CA GLY A 67 22.34 38.54 3.72
C GLY A 67 22.87 39.83 3.10
N LEU A 68 22.91 39.93 1.77
CA LEU A 68 23.32 41.16 1.08
C LEU A 68 22.40 42.33 1.41
N SER A 69 21.09 42.08 1.52
CA SER A 69 20.10 43.09 1.88
C SER A 69 20.31 43.58 3.32
N LEU A 70 20.59 42.69 4.26
CA LEU A 70 20.93 43.08 5.65
C LEU A 70 22.20 43.93 5.72
N ILE A 71 23.23 43.59 4.92
CA ILE A 71 24.45 44.40 4.81
C ILE A 71 24.13 45.79 4.23
N ALA A 72 23.31 45.85 3.17
CA ALA A 72 22.89 47.11 2.54
C ALA A 72 22.09 48.00 3.50
N ALA A 73 21.30 47.42 4.41
CA ALA A 73 20.57 48.18 5.42
C ALA A 73 21.48 49.02 6.33
N PHE A 74 22.71 48.55 6.61
CA PHE A 74 23.69 49.27 7.42
C PHE A 74 24.37 50.41 6.63
N VAL A 75 24.63 50.21 5.34
CA VAL A 75 25.28 51.19 4.46
C VAL A 75 24.32 52.30 4.02
N PHE A 76 23.02 52.00 3.91
CA PHE A 76 21.99 52.93 3.43
C PHE A 76 20.88 53.19 4.49
N PRO A 77 21.13 54.04 5.50
CA PRO A 77 20.19 54.30 6.58
C PRO A 77 18.81 54.80 6.12
N ALA A 78 18.77 55.58 5.03
CA ALA A 78 17.53 56.11 4.47
C ALA A 78 16.56 55.02 3.96
N LEU A 79 17.07 53.83 3.63
CA LEU A 79 16.31 52.68 3.12
C LEU A 79 16.34 51.48 4.07
N GLN A 80 16.80 51.68 5.31
CA GLN A 80 17.06 50.62 6.27
C GLN A 80 15.84 49.71 6.49
N THR A 81 14.64 50.28 6.66
CA THR A 81 13.40 49.51 6.86
C THR A 81 13.10 48.57 5.69
N ILE A 82 13.32 49.02 4.46
CA ILE A 82 13.06 48.23 3.24
C ILE A 82 14.07 47.09 3.17
N PHE A 83 15.36 47.38 3.35
CA PHE A 83 16.41 46.36 3.29
C PHE A 83 16.33 45.34 4.42
N ILE A 84 15.92 45.74 5.64
CA ILE A 84 15.67 44.79 6.74
C ILE A 84 14.49 43.88 6.38
N ALA A 85 13.41 44.41 5.83
CA ALA A 85 12.27 43.60 5.40
C ALA A 85 12.67 42.57 4.33
N PHE A 86 13.36 43.00 3.26
CA PHE A 86 13.86 42.09 2.23
C PHE A 86 14.88 41.09 2.76
N GLY A 87 15.76 41.52 3.66
CA GLY A 87 16.73 40.67 4.33
C GLY A 87 16.07 39.57 5.16
N GLY A 88 15.11 39.95 5.99
CA GLY A 88 14.32 39.02 6.80
C GLY A 88 13.54 38.03 5.95
N THR A 89 12.80 38.50 4.94
CA THR A 89 12.04 37.62 4.03
C THR A 89 12.95 36.68 3.25
N GLY A 90 14.09 37.16 2.74
CA GLY A 90 15.05 36.34 2.01
C GLY A 90 15.69 35.26 2.88
N VAL A 91 16.15 35.61 4.08
CA VAL A 91 16.70 34.64 5.04
C VAL A 91 15.63 33.63 5.45
N PHE A 92 14.42 34.09 5.77
CA PHE A 92 13.29 33.22 6.12
C PHE A 92 12.96 32.24 4.99
N ALA A 93 12.81 32.73 3.76
CA ALA A 93 12.57 31.89 2.58
C ALA A 93 13.73 30.90 2.36
N GLY A 94 14.98 31.30 2.63
CA GLY A 94 16.14 30.42 2.61
C GLY A 94 16.06 29.30 3.64
N ILE A 95 15.69 29.62 4.88
CA ILE A 95 15.50 28.63 5.96
C ILE A 95 14.36 27.67 5.61
N VAL A 96 13.20 28.19 5.23
CA VAL A 96 12.02 27.39 4.83
C VAL A 96 12.42 26.47 3.67
N THR A 97 13.04 27.00 2.61
CA THR A 97 13.48 26.17 1.48
C THR A 97 14.51 25.13 1.90
N PHE A 98 15.45 25.46 2.78
CA PHE A 98 16.48 24.54 3.23
C PHE A 98 15.90 23.39 4.07
N TYR A 99 14.99 23.69 5.00
CA TYR A 99 14.40 22.72 5.92
C TYR A 99 13.23 21.93 5.33
N LEU A 100 12.43 22.53 4.44
CA LEU A 100 11.37 21.81 3.74
C LEU A 100 11.87 21.04 2.51
N THR A 101 13.14 21.21 2.09
CA THR A 101 13.70 20.38 1.00
C THR A 101 13.83 18.93 1.49
N PRO A 102 13.10 17.97 0.90
CA PRO A 102 13.20 16.57 1.28
C PRO A 102 14.63 16.04 1.09
N GLU A 103 15.15 15.31 2.09
CA GLU A 103 16.52 14.81 2.02
C GLU A 103 16.72 13.77 0.92
N ARG A 104 15.66 13.03 0.54
CA ARG A 104 15.67 12.04 -0.54
C ARG A 104 14.31 12.01 -1.24
N PHE A 105 14.28 12.30 -2.52
CA PHE A 105 13.11 12.03 -3.37
C PHE A 105 13.21 10.61 -3.90
N VAL A 106 12.31 9.75 -3.45
CA VAL A 106 12.04 8.47 -4.10
C VAL A 106 10.82 8.69 -4.98
N SER A 107 10.90 8.37 -6.27
CA SER A 107 9.74 8.48 -7.16
C SER A 107 8.67 7.47 -6.75
N ALA A 108 7.39 7.81 -6.93
CA ALA A 108 6.27 6.89 -6.71
C ALA A 108 6.52 5.51 -7.36
N SER A 109 6.99 5.48 -8.61
CA SER A 109 7.30 4.22 -9.32
C SER A 109 8.31 3.30 -8.62
N VAL A 110 9.22 3.85 -7.81
CA VAL A 110 10.19 3.03 -7.06
C VAL A 110 9.55 2.48 -5.79
N GLY A 111 8.71 3.27 -5.11
CA GLY A 111 7.90 2.78 -4.00
C GLY A 111 6.96 1.67 -4.44
N ASP A 112 6.30 1.88 -5.58
CA ASP A 112 5.39 0.93 -6.22
C ASP A 112 6.10 -0.38 -6.57
N THR A 113 7.25 -0.30 -7.26
CA THR A 113 8.06 -1.50 -7.59
C THR A 113 8.49 -2.28 -6.34
N VAL A 114 8.89 -1.58 -5.26
CA VAL A 114 9.29 -2.24 -4.01
C VAL A 114 8.10 -2.91 -3.34
N PHE A 115 6.95 -2.24 -3.29
CA PHE A 115 5.73 -2.81 -2.75
C PHE A 115 5.27 -4.01 -3.57
N ASP A 116 5.13 -3.89 -4.88
CA ASP A 116 4.74 -4.97 -5.78
C ASP A 116 5.65 -6.20 -5.62
N THR A 117 6.96 -5.99 -5.51
CA THR A 117 7.92 -7.09 -5.31
C THR A 117 7.70 -7.80 -3.97
N LEU A 118 7.41 -7.05 -2.90
CA LEU A 118 7.14 -7.64 -1.58
C LEU A 118 5.80 -8.36 -1.56
N ALA A 119 4.76 -7.73 -2.11
CA ALA A 119 3.43 -8.32 -2.24
C ALA A 119 3.47 -9.60 -3.09
N ASP A 120 4.28 -9.65 -4.15
CA ASP A 120 4.50 -10.87 -4.92
C ASP A 120 5.14 -11.97 -4.05
N VAL A 121 6.13 -11.65 -3.22
CA VAL A 121 6.74 -12.64 -2.31
C VAL A 121 5.73 -13.20 -1.32
N GLU A 122 4.90 -12.34 -0.73
CA GLU A 122 3.87 -12.77 0.22
C GLU A 122 2.78 -13.59 -0.46
N GLN A 123 2.36 -13.21 -1.67
CA GLN A 123 1.42 -13.99 -2.47
C GLN A 123 1.99 -15.38 -2.80
N HIS A 124 3.29 -15.46 -3.15
CA HIS A 124 3.95 -16.75 -3.37
C HIS A 124 3.96 -17.59 -2.09
N LEU A 125 4.27 -16.99 -0.93
CA LEU A 125 4.22 -17.68 0.35
C LEU A 125 2.83 -18.26 0.64
N VAL A 126 1.77 -17.46 0.48
CA VAL A 126 0.38 -17.90 0.64
C VAL A 126 0.06 -19.06 -0.30
N SER A 127 0.47 -18.97 -1.57
CA SER A 127 0.19 -20.01 -2.56
C SER A 127 0.97 -21.31 -2.34
N GLU A 128 2.26 -21.25 -2.00
CA GLU A 128 3.14 -22.41 -1.78
C GLU A 128 2.78 -23.17 -0.50
N LEU A 129 2.28 -22.46 0.50
CA LEU A 129 1.78 -23.06 1.74
C LEU A 129 0.30 -23.47 1.64
N GLU A 130 -0.32 -23.32 0.47
CA GLU A 130 -1.73 -23.63 0.20
C GLU A 130 -2.69 -23.00 1.21
N LEU A 131 -2.40 -21.75 1.61
CA LEU A 131 -3.23 -21.01 2.56
C LEU A 131 -4.48 -20.44 1.89
N GLN A 132 -5.45 -20.05 2.72
CA GLN A 132 -6.64 -19.35 2.26
C GLN A 132 -6.29 -17.94 1.76
N THR A 133 -7.15 -17.39 0.89
CA THR A 133 -7.05 -16.00 0.44
C THR A 133 -7.65 -15.02 1.45
N GLU A 134 -8.55 -15.50 2.31
CA GLU A 134 -9.16 -14.68 3.35
C GLU A 134 -8.11 -14.26 4.40
N THR A 135 -8.09 -12.97 4.70
CA THR A 135 -7.17 -12.38 5.67
C THR A 135 -7.93 -11.92 6.90
N VAL A 136 -7.40 -12.26 8.09
CA VAL A 136 -7.97 -11.88 9.37
C VAL A 136 -7.01 -10.95 10.11
N TYR A 137 -7.45 -9.74 10.42
CA TYR A 137 -6.68 -8.79 11.22
C TYR A 137 -7.12 -8.92 12.67
N VAL A 138 -6.21 -9.38 13.52
CA VAL A 138 -6.47 -9.70 14.93
C VAL A 138 -5.83 -8.63 15.81
N PRO A 139 -6.60 -7.89 16.62
CA PRO A 139 -6.03 -6.87 17.48
C PRO A 139 -5.17 -7.50 18.59
N THR A 140 -4.11 -6.79 18.96
CA THR A 140 -3.19 -7.23 20.02
C THR A 140 -3.15 -6.20 21.13
N ALA A 141 -4.27 -6.03 21.86
CA ALA A 141 -4.40 -5.04 22.93
C ALA A 141 -3.31 -5.14 24.01
N SER A 142 -2.78 -6.34 24.26
CA SER A 142 -1.68 -6.56 25.21
C SER A 142 -0.30 -6.10 24.71
N HIS A 143 -0.16 -5.79 23.42
CA HIS A 143 1.09 -5.39 22.77
C HIS A 143 0.83 -4.15 21.88
N PRO A 144 0.82 -2.94 22.47
CA PRO A 144 0.47 -1.71 21.78
C PRO A 144 1.37 -1.40 20.57
N GLU A 145 2.63 -1.83 20.61
CA GLU A 145 3.58 -1.67 19.50
C GLU A 145 3.25 -2.50 18.26
N MET A 146 2.42 -3.54 18.41
CA MET A 146 1.92 -4.35 17.31
C MET A 146 0.54 -3.88 16.84
N ALA A 147 -0.31 -3.38 17.73
CA ALA A 147 -1.71 -2.96 17.50
C ALA A 147 -2.64 -4.07 16.93
N ALA A 148 -2.23 -4.75 15.87
CA ALA A 148 -2.86 -5.93 15.29
C ALA A 148 -1.85 -6.85 14.56
N ARG A 149 -2.28 -8.08 14.27
CA ARG A 149 -1.56 -9.08 13.47
C ARG A 149 -2.41 -9.54 12.31
N LEU A 150 -1.78 -9.73 11.14
CA LEU A 150 -2.42 -10.28 9.96
C LEU A 150 -2.28 -11.79 10.02
N PHE A 151 -3.38 -12.49 10.24
CA PHE A 151 -3.46 -13.95 10.22
C PHE A 151 -4.05 -14.43 8.89
N VAL A 152 -3.36 -15.38 8.25
CA VAL A 152 -3.84 -16.06 7.04
C VAL A 152 -4.02 -17.54 7.37
N PRO A 153 -5.26 -18.05 7.46
CA PRO A 153 -5.55 -19.41 7.85
C PRO A 153 -5.15 -20.40 6.77
N GLN A 154 -4.80 -21.62 7.17
CA GLN A 154 -4.55 -22.73 6.26
C GLN A 154 -5.85 -23.43 5.83
N HIS A 155 -6.81 -23.54 6.74
CA HIS A 155 -8.06 -24.26 6.53
C HIS A 155 -9.24 -23.32 6.27
N VAL A 156 -10.23 -23.77 5.51
CA VAL A 156 -11.48 -23.02 5.25
C VAL A 156 -12.30 -22.86 6.53
N GLU A 157 -12.40 -23.93 7.31
CA GLU A 157 -12.95 -23.87 8.67
C GLU A 157 -11.80 -23.61 9.64
N TYR A 158 -11.65 -22.36 10.07
CA TYR A 158 -10.57 -21.94 10.95
C TYR A 158 -11.08 -21.32 12.25
N ALA A 159 -10.21 -21.33 13.26
CA ALA A 159 -10.35 -20.59 14.50
C ALA A 159 -9.27 -19.51 14.55
N VAL A 160 -9.62 -18.33 15.05
CA VAL A 160 -8.63 -17.26 15.26
C VAL A 160 -7.74 -17.63 16.45
N PRO A 161 -6.41 -17.70 16.27
CA PRO A 161 -5.49 -18.04 17.34
C PRO A 161 -5.48 -16.99 18.45
N ASP A 162 -5.04 -17.38 19.65
CA ASP A 162 -4.81 -16.44 20.74
C ASP A 162 -3.77 -15.37 20.34
N PRO A 163 -3.97 -14.07 20.67
CA PRO A 163 -3.01 -13.01 20.37
C PRO A 163 -1.56 -13.29 20.78
N GLU A 164 -1.31 -14.08 21.84
CA GLU A 164 0.04 -14.46 22.25
C GLU A 164 0.73 -15.38 21.22
N GLN A 165 -0.02 -16.24 20.53
CA GLN A 165 0.51 -17.15 19.50
C GLN A 165 0.82 -16.40 18.19
N LEU A 166 0.10 -15.31 17.93
CA LEU A 166 0.27 -14.51 16.72
C LEU A 166 1.59 -13.71 16.70
N GLY A 167 2.39 -13.73 17.76
CA GLY A 167 3.76 -13.21 17.75
C GLY A 167 4.73 -14.03 16.88
N GLU A 168 4.42 -15.30 16.61
CA GLU A 168 5.22 -16.18 15.76
C GLU A 168 4.79 -16.08 14.29
N LEU A 169 5.71 -16.38 13.35
CA LEU A 169 5.39 -16.36 11.91
C LEU A 169 4.49 -17.53 11.51
N PHE A 170 4.76 -18.72 12.02
CA PHE A 170 3.99 -19.93 11.73
C PHE A 170 3.17 -20.29 12.97
N VAL A 171 1.86 -20.34 12.81
CA VAL A 171 0.96 -20.81 13.86
C VAL A 171 0.72 -22.30 13.60
N THR A 172 1.30 -23.17 14.43
CA THR A 172 1.29 -24.63 14.20
C THR A 172 0.59 -25.41 15.31
N GLY A 173 -0.24 -24.74 16.12
CA GLY A 173 -0.94 -25.32 17.27
C GLY A 173 -2.07 -26.27 16.87
N VAL A 174 -3.30 -25.90 17.21
CA VAL A 174 -4.50 -26.66 16.84
C VAL A 174 -4.71 -26.58 15.32
N GLU A 175 -5.14 -27.67 14.68
CA GLU A 175 -5.34 -27.74 13.22
C GLU A 175 -6.20 -26.58 12.67
N ALA A 176 -7.28 -26.22 13.38
CA ALA A 176 -8.15 -25.10 13.02
C ALA A 176 -7.47 -23.72 13.15
N GLU A 177 -6.42 -23.59 13.97
CA GLU A 177 -5.66 -22.36 14.20
C GLU A 177 -4.41 -22.29 13.29
N GLN A 178 -4.16 -23.31 12.48
CA GLN A 178 -2.97 -23.36 11.63
C GLN A 178 -3.01 -22.31 10.53
N GLY A 179 -1.87 -21.67 10.32
CA GLY A 179 -1.70 -20.62 9.32
C GLY A 179 -0.39 -19.86 9.51
N ILE A 180 -0.33 -18.67 8.93
CA ILE A 180 0.77 -17.73 9.15
C ILE A 180 0.26 -16.47 9.81
N SER A 181 1.12 -15.84 10.62
CA SER A 181 0.89 -14.53 11.19
C SER A 181 1.99 -13.57 10.73
N LEU A 182 1.58 -12.50 10.08
CA LEU A 182 2.44 -11.47 9.52
C LEU A 182 2.24 -10.14 10.27
N PRO A 183 3.29 -9.31 10.40
CA PRO A 183 3.11 -7.93 10.80
C PRO A 183 2.40 -7.16 9.66
N PRO A 184 1.22 -6.57 9.90
CA PRO A 184 0.54 -5.80 8.88
C PRO A 184 1.27 -4.50 8.57
N THR A 185 1.33 -4.14 7.29
CA THR A 185 1.85 -2.89 6.75
C THR A 185 1.17 -1.68 7.40
N GLY A 186 -0.13 -1.81 7.67
CA GLY A 186 -0.99 -0.82 8.30
C GLY A 186 -0.62 -0.48 9.74
N VAL A 187 0.11 -1.32 10.49
CA VAL A 187 0.42 -1.06 11.91
C VAL A 187 1.23 0.21 12.10
N ARG A 188 2.23 0.44 11.24
CA ARG A 188 3.08 1.63 11.34
C ARG A 188 2.33 2.89 10.90
N LEU A 189 1.45 2.76 9.91
CA LEU A 189 0.57 3.85 9.49
C LEU A 189 -0.42 4.20 10.60
N TYR A 190 -1.02 3.19 11.22
CA TYR A 190 -1.93 3.33 12.34
C TYR A 190 -1.27 4.00 13.55
N THR A 191 -0.06 3.57 13.91
CA THR A 191 0.72 4.20 14.99
C THR A 191 0.97 5.68 14.74
N GLU A 192 1.23 6.06 13.48
CA GLU A 192 1.47 7.47 13.13
C GLU A 192 0.17 8.28 13.11
N PHE A 193 -0.93 7.67 12.67
CA PHE A 193 -2.26 8.24 12.74
C PHE A 193 -2.67 8.53 14.19
N GLU A 194 -2.51 7.58 15.10
CA GLU A 194 -2.81 7.77 16.54
C GLU A 194 -2.02 8.91 17.16
N ARG A 195 -0.75 9.10 16.78
CA ARG A 195 0.08 10.20 17.30
C ARG A 195 -0.42 11.58 16.92
N THR A 196 -1.13 11.68 15.79
CA THR A 196 -1.71 12.92 15.30
C THR A 196 -3.15 13.13 15.73
N LEU A 197 -3.81 12.07 16.20
CA LEU A 197 -5.19 12.12 16.64
C LEU A 197 -5.30 12.94 17.94
N SER A 198 -6.31 13.82 17.98
CA SER A 198 -6.61 14.60 19.18
C SER A 198 -7.52 13.79 20.11
N GLY A 199 -6.97 12.76 20.75
CA GLY A 199 -7.71 11.84 21.60
C GLY A 199 -7.38 10.38 21.29
N GLU A 200 -8.30 9.49 21.65
CA GLU A 200 -8.24 8.07 21.30
C GLU A 200 -9.13 7.82 20.07
N LEU A 201 -8.87 6.73 19.35
CA LEU A 201 -9.76 6.27 18.28
C LEU A 201 -11.13 5.93 18.90
N ASP A 202 -12.19 6.25 18.17
CA ASP A 202 -13.57 5.96 18.57
C ASP A 202 -13.86 4.45 18.50
N ASP A 203 -14.87 3.97 19.21
CA ASP A 203 -15.34 2.57 19.15
C ASP A 203 -16.58 2.40 18.24
N ASP A 204 -17.14 3.50 17.74
CA ASP A 204 -18.23 3.51 16.77
C ASP A 204 -17.71 3.27 15.32
N PRO A 205 -18.26 2.30 14.56
CA PRO A 205 -17.81 1.97 13.21
C PRO A 205 -17.85 3.16 12.22
N ASP A 206 -18.86 4.03 12.29
CA ASP A 206 -18.96 5.20 11.41
C ASP A 206 -17.87 6.22 11.73
N ALA A 207 -17.60 6.44 13.02
CA ALA A 207 -16.53 7.31 13.49
C ALA A 207 -15.14 6.76 13.09
N ILE A 208 -14.89 5.46 13.28
CA ILE A 208 -13.65 4.79 12.85
C ILE A 208 -13.44 4.97 11.35
N ALA A 209 -14.46 4.65 10.54
CA ALA A 209 -14.39 4.77 9.09
C ALA A 209 -14.04 6.19 8.64
N THR A 210 -14.72 7.18 9.22
CA THR A 210 -14.52 8.60 8.91
C THR A 210 -13.10 9.06 9.26
N GLN A 211 -12.59 8.67 10.43
CA GLN A 211 -11.25 9.07 10.87
C GLN A 211 -10.15 8.42 10.01
N LEU A 212 -10.26 7.13 9.70
CA LEU A 212 -9.27 6.41 8.91
C LEU A 212 -9.24 6.86 7.44
N THR A 213 -10.40 7.14 6.85
CA THR A 213 -10.47 7.65 5.46
C THR A 213 -9.95 9.07 5.32
N ALA A 214 -10.19 9.93 6.31
CA ALA A 214 -9.55 11.24 6.39
C ALA A 214 -8.02 11.09 6.50
N ALA A 215 -7.53 10.14 7.31
CA ALA A 215 -6.10 9.88 7.41
C ALA A 215 -5.50 9.38 6.08
N LEU A 216 -6.21 8.49 5.37
CA LEU A 216 -5.77 7.97 4.06
C LEU A 216 -5.60 9.07 3.01
N SER A 217 -6.56 10.00 2.92
CA SER A 217 -6.57 11.05 1.89
C SER A 217 -5.80 12.31 2.31
N GLU A 218 -5.94 12.76 3.55
CA GLU A 218 -5.40 14.05 4.01
C GLU A 218 -4.03 13.91 4.68
N GLN A 219 -3.82 12.91 5.53
CA GLN A 219 -2.58 12.79 6.31
C GLN A 219 -1.48 12.06 5.54
N PHE A 220 -1.82 10.92 4.94
CA PHE A 220 -0.86 10.04 4.28
C PHE A 220 -0.86 10.19 2.76
N GLU A 221 -1.87 10.84 2.19
CA GLU A 221 -2.04 11.01 0.73
C GLU A 221 -1.87 9.67 -0.02
N LEU A 222 -2.42 8.59 0.56
CA LEU A 222 -2.37 7.24 -0.01
C LEU A 222 -3.45 6.99 -1.06
N VAL A 223 -4.47 7.84 -1.07
CA VAL A 223 -5.62 7.81 -1.99
C VAL A 223 -6.02 9.26 -2.28
N ASP A 224 -6.58 9.50 -3.45
CA ASP A 224 -7.08 10.84 -3.79
C ASP A 224 -8.38 11.17 -3.03
N ASP A 225 -9.26 10.18 -2.90
CA ASP A 225 -10.56 10.32 -2.24
C ASP A 225 -11.13 8.95 -1.82
N THR A 226 -12.14 8.96 -0.96
CA THR A 226 -12.85 7.74 -0.53
C THR A 226 -14.36 7.98 -0.37
N THR A 227 -15.16 6.95 -0.62
CA THR A 227 -16.59 6.95 -0.29
C THR A 227 -16.91 5.83 0.69
N ILE A 228 -17.64 6.15 1.76
CA ILE A 228 -17.94 5.23 2.87
C ILE A 228 -19.42 4.83 2.83
N GLU A 229 -19.67 3.54 3.00
CA GLU A 229 -20.99 2.97 3.26
C GLU A 229 -20.91 1.98 4.42
N ILE A 230 -21.63 2.25 5.52
CA ILE A 230 -21.69 1.34 6.68
C ILE A 230 -22.97 0.50 6.61
N GLY A 231 -22.79 -0.81 6.57
CA GLY A 231 -23.86 -1.80 6.64
C GLY A 231 -24.21 -2.12 8.10
N GLY A 232 -25.08 -1.32 8.71
CA GLY A 232 -25.43 -1.45 10.13
C GLY A 232 -26.02 -2.81 10.54
N GLU A 233 -26.76 -3.48 9.66
CA GLU A 233 -27.31 -4.83 9.93
C GLU A 233 -26.28 -5.95 9.70
N ASN A 234 -25.33 -5.74 8.77
CA ASN A 234 -24.38 -6.76 8.33
C ASN A 234 -23.01 -6.66 9.02
N ARG A 235 -22.82 -5.69 9.93
CA ARG A 235 -21.53 -5.44 10.60
C ARG A 235 -20.36 -5.35 9.61
N THR A 236 -20.59 -4.57 8.56
CA THR A 236 -19.62 -4.35 7.49
C THR A 236 -19.45 -2.87 7.22
N ALA A 237 -18.23 -2.45 6.88
CA ALA A 237 -17.92 -1.14 6.32
C ALA A 237 -17.38 -1.34 4.90
N SER A 238 -18.00 -0.70 3.90
CA SER A 238 -17.54 -0.69 2.52
C SER A 238 -16.95 0.68 2.20
N ILE A 239 -15.68 0.70 1.82
CA ILE A 239 -14.92 1.91 1.51
C ILE A 239 -14.46 1.82 0.07
N ALA A 240 -15.01 2.68 -0.78
CA ALA A 240 -14.60 2.80 -2.18
C ALA A 240 -13.36 3.69 -2.28
N ILE A 241 -12.35 3.24 -3.02
CA ILE A 241 -11.03 3.86 -3.09
C ILE A 241 -10.82 4.52 -4.45
N HIS A 242 -10.37 5.78 -4.46
CA HIS A 242 -9.97 6.48 -5.68
C HIS A 242 -8.46 6.63 -5.79
N ASN A 243 -7.91 6.12 -6.89
CA ASN A 243 -6.53 6.35 -7.32
C ASN A 243 -5.50 6.11 -6.19
N PRO A 244 -5.33 4.85 -5.75
CA PRO A 244 -4.36 4.53 -4.71
C PRO A 244 -2.92 4.85 -5.15
N ALA A 245 -2.10 5.28 -4.20
CA ALA A 245 -0.71 5.66 -4.43
C ALA A 245 0.23 4.46 -4.65
N PHE A 246 -0.19 3.28 -4.20
CA PHE A 246 0.48 1.99 -4.37
C PHE A 246 -0.43 1.09 -5.21
N GLY A 247 0.17 0.26 -6.08
CA GLY A 247 -0.44 -0.47 -7.18
C GLY A 247 -1.89 -0.93 -7.03
N ASP A 248 -2.09 -2.24 -7.05
CA ASP A 248 -3.42 -2.84 -7.02
C ASP A 248 -3.85 -3.07 -5.56
N ILE A 249 -5.05 -2.61 -5.18
CA ILE A 249 -5.58 -2.77 -3.83
C ILE A 249 -5.90 -4.23 -3.47
N HIS A 250 -6.00 -5.11 -4.47
CA HIS A 250 -6.21 -6.56 -4.28
C HIS A 250 -4.96 -7.31 -3.82
N ARG A 251 -3.79 -6.65 -3.85
CA ARG A 251 -2.56 -7.25 -3.33
C ARG A 251 -2.69 -7.51 -1.84
N LEU A 252 -2.13 -8.64 -1.40
CA LEU A 252 -2.10 -8.99 0.02
C LEU A 252 -1.49 -7.83 0.81
N ASP A 253 -2.17 -7.49 1.92
CA ASP A 253 -1.74 -6.47 2.87
C ASP A 253 -1.43 -5.09 2.25
N HIS A 254 -2.14 -4.73 1.18
CA HIS A 254 -2.02 -3.42 0.54
C HIS A 254 -2.14 -2.27 1.57
N PRO A 255 -1.29 -1.23 1.54
CA PRO A 255 -1.20 -0.23 2.62
C PRO A 255 -2.54 0.42 3.02
N VAL A 256 -3.40 0.69 2.02
CA VAL A 256 -4.74 1.25 2.23
C VAL A 256 -5.64 0.25 2.95
N VAL A 257 -5.65 -1.00 2.48
CA VAL A 257 -6.47 -2.10 3.01
C VAL A 257 -6.02 -2.43 4.44
N SER A 258 -4.71 -2.55 4.62
CA SER A 258 -4.07 -2.88 5.89
C SER A 258 -4.32 -1.79 6.94
N LEU A 259 -4.24 -0.50 6.60
CA LEU A 259 -4.55 0.58 7.54
C LEU A 259 -6.02 0.54 7.99
N LEU A 260 -6.96 0.37 7.04
CA LEU A 260 -8.38 0.23 7.37
C LEU A 260 -8.60 -0.96 8.30
N ALA A 261 -8.06 -2.12 7.94
CA ALA A 261 -8.25 -3.35 8.70
C ALA A 261 -7.67 -3.28 10.11
N VAL A 262 -6.44 -2.76 10.27
CA VAL A 262 -5.82 -2.54 11.58
C VAL A 262 -6.65 -1.55 12.39
N GLY A 263 -7.06 -0.43 11.82
CA GLY A 263 -7.84 0.58 12.54
C GLY A 263 -9.21 0.07 12.99
N PHE A 264 -9.93 -0.69 12.15
CA PHE A 264 -11.18 -1.35 12.56
C PHE A 264 -10.94 -2.44 13.61
N ALA A 265 -9.92 -3.27 13.47
CA ALA A 265 -9.59 -4.30 14.45
C ALA A 265 -9.28 -3.70 15.82
N THR A 266 -8.46 -2.65 15.86
CA THR A 266 -8.06 -1.98 17.09
C THR A 266 -9.21 -1.17 17.69
N GLY A 267 -9.93 -0.37 16.89
CA GLY A 267 -11.04 0.45 17.39
C GLY A 267 -12.22 -0.38 17.90
N LEU A 268 -12.54 -1.50 17.25
CA LEU A 268 -13.61 -2.40 17.68
C LEU A 268 -13.16 -3.46 18.71
N ASP A 269 -11.87 -3.51 19.04
CA ASP A 269 -11.22 -4.52 19.89
C ASP A 269 -11.65 -5.96 19.56
N ARG A 270 -11.70 -6.28 18.27
CA ARG A 270 -12.05 -7.63 17.79
C ARG A 270 -11.42 -7.96 16.44
N PRO A 271 -11.28 -9.25 16.10
CA PRO A 271 -10.86 -9.66 14.77
C PRO A 271 -11.79 -9.13 13.68
N VAL A 272 -11.20 -8.71 12.57
CA VAL A 272 -11.94 -8.30 11.36
C VAL A 272 -11.40 -9.05 10.15
N THR A 273 -12.28 -9.35 9.20
CA THR A 273 -11.92 -9.88 7.88
C THR A 273 -12.06 -8.79 6.84
N VAL A 274 -11.31 -8.93 5.75
CA VAL A 274 -11.30 -7.96 4.68
C VAL A 274 -11.46 -8.66 3.34
N ASP A 275 -12.37 -8.12 2.54
CA ASP A 275 -12.55 -8.49 1.15
C ASP A 275 -12.32 -7.26 0.27
N THR A 276 -11.79 -7.49 -0.93
CA THR A 276 -11.58 -6.43 -1.91
C THR A 276 -12.19 -6.84 -3.23
N ARG A 277 -12.96 -5.93 -3.85
CA ARG A 277 -13.61 -6.18 -5.14
C ARG A 277 -13.35 -5.06 -6.13
N ASP A 278 -13.28 -5.42 -7.40
CA ASP A 278 -13.27 -4.47 -8.51
C ASP A 278 -14.55 -3.63 -8.51
N ASP A 279 -14.44 -2.42 -9.06
CA ASP A 279 -15.57 -1.54 -9.33
C ASP A 279 -15.33 -0.76 -10.63
N GLU A 280 -16.39 -0.46 -11.38
CA GLU A 280 -16.26 0.29 -12.64
C GLU A 280 -16.00 1.79 -12.43
N ARG A 281 -16.37 2.32 -11.25
CA ARG A 281 -16.31 3.76 -10.95
C ARG A 281 -15.12 4.14 -10.08
N PHE A 282 -14.63 3.19 -9.29
CA PHE A 282 -13.57 3.37 -8.31
C PHE A 282 -12.37 2.50 -8.70
N SER A 283 -11.22 2.72 -8.08
CA SER A 283 -10.08 1.81 -8.25
C SER A 283 -10.34 0.45 -7.58
N GLY A 284 -11.31 0.40 -6.67
CA GLY A 284 -11.89 -0.82 -6.09
C GLY A 284 -12.61 -0.48 -4.79
N VAL A 285 -13.23 -1.50 -4.18
CA VAL A 285 -13.94 -1.34 -2.91
C VAL A 285 -13.37 -2.32 -1.89
N VAL A 286 -13.03 -1.79 -0.72
CA VAL A 286 -12.58 -2.55 0.44
C VAL A 286 -13.77 -2.75 1.37
N THR A 287 -14.13 -3.99 1.66
CA THR A 287 -15.16 -4.32 2.64
C THR A 287 -14.51 -4.94 3.87
N VAL A 288 -14.65 -4.27 5.01
CA VAL A 288 -14.22 -4.77 6.32
C VAL A 288 -15.44 -5.35 7.03
N SER A 289 -15.35 -6.58 7.50
CA SER A 289 -16.40 -7.27 8.26
C SER A 289 -15.91 -7.65 9.65
N TRP A 290 -16.76 -7.44 10.65
CA TRP A 290 -16.46 -7.76 12.05
C TRP A 290 -17.56 -8.64 12.65
N ASP A 291 -18.06 -9.59 11.88
CA ASP A 291 -18.96 -10.59 12.44
C ASP A 291 -18.23 -11.53 13.40
N ALA A 292 -18.99 -12.21 14.27
CA ALA A 292 -18.40 -13.23 15.12
C ALA A 292 -18.02 -14.40 14.22
N LEU A 293 -16.72 -14.59 13.99
CA LEU A 293 -16.22 -15.82 13.36
C LEU A 293 -16.68 -16.98 14.24
N GLU A 294 -17.56 -17.84 13.72
CA GLU A 294 -18.07 -18.99 14.45
C GLU A 294 -16.89 -19.93 14.74
N GLN A 295 -16.44 -19.96 15.99
CA GLN A 295 -15.37 -20.87 16.37
C GLN A 295 -15.87 -22.30 16.21
N PRO A 296 -15.18 -23.16 15.41
CA PRO A 296 -15.53 -24.56 15.33
C PRO A 296 -15.48 -25.14 16.75
N SER A 297 -16.60 -25.72 17.18
CA SER A 297 -16.76 -26.19 18.54
C SER A 297 -15.64 -27.17 18.85
N ALA A 298 -14.77 -26.85 19.80
CA ALA A 298 -13.83 -27.80 20.34
C ALA A 298 -14.65 -28.99 20.86
N GLN A 299 -14.70 -30.09 20.09
CA GLN A 299 -15.25 -31.33 20.56
C GLN A 299 -14.35 -31.75 21.72
N SER A 300 -14.82 -31.46 22.93
CA SER A 300 -14.31 -32.02 24.18
C SER A 300 -14.26 -33.53 23.98
N SER A 301 -13.08 -34.02 23.63
CA SER A 301 -12.78 -35.44 23.64
C SER A 301 -12.92 -35.85 25.10
N GLY A 302 -14.11 -36.38 25.42
CA GLY A 302 -14.44 -36.82 26.75
C GLY A 302 -13.38 -37.78 27.25
N THR A 303 -12.57 -37.33 28.19
CA THR A 303 -11.72 -38.19 29.00
C THR A 303 -12.64 -39.09 29.81
N ALA A 304 -13.01 -40.23 29.23
CA ALA A 304 -13.60 -41.33 29.96
C ALA A 304 -12.52 -41.90 30.88
N THR A 305 -12.53 -41.44 32.13
CA THR A 305 -11.86 -42.08 33.26
C THR A 305 -12.15 -43.58 33.25
N PRO A 306 -11.15 -44.47 33.20
CA PRO A 306 -11.40 -45.89 33.39
C PRO A 306 -11.73 -46.13 34.86
N GLU A 307 -12.97 -46.51 35.10
CA GLU A 307 -13.48 -47.02 36.37
C GLU A 307 -12.62 -48.22 36.80
N GLN A 308 -11.87 -48.07 37.90
CA GLN A 308 -11.12 -49.16 38.51
C GLN A 308 -12.10 -50.21 39.07
N ALA A 309 -12.41 -51.22 38.26
CA ALA A 309 -13.10 -52.42 38.69
C ALA A 309 -12.19 -53.23 39.62
N THR A 310 -12.48 -53.13 40.92
CA THR A 310 -11.93 -53.95 41.99
C THR A 310 -12.25 -55.43 41.70
N THR A 311 -11.24 -56.22 41.34
CA THR A 311 -11.36 -57.68 41.32
C THR A 311 -10.69 -58.25 42.57
N THR A 312 -11.51 -58.58 43.56
CA THR A 312 -11.13 -59.41 44.71
C THR A 312 -10.90 -60.85 44.24
N ILE A 313 -9.68 -61.33 44.40
CA ILE A 313 -9.30 -62.75 44.24
C ILE A 313 -9.59 -63.45 45.59
N PRO A 314 -10.28 -64.61 45.62
CA PRO A 314 -10.33 -65.43 46.82
C PRO A 314 -9.14 -66.39 46.83
N GLU A 315 -8.24 -66.25 47.79
CA GLU A 315 -7.27 -67.31 48.09
C GLU A 315 -7.93 -68.38 48.96
N THR A 316 -7.69 -69.63 48.56
CA THR A 316 -8.18 -70.85 49.19
C THR A 316 -6.99 -71.55 49.84
N SER A 317 -7.19 -72.03 51.07
CA SER A 317 -6.31 -72.87 51.94
C SER A 317 -5.24 -72.15 52.79
#